data_AF-A0A9Q4BKI9-F1
#
_entry.id   AF-A0A9Q4BKI9-F1
#
_cell.length_a   1.000
_cell.length_b   1.000
_cell.length_c   1.000
_cell.angle_alpha   90.00
_cell.angle_beta   90.00
_cell.angle_gamma   90.00
#
_symmetry.space_group_name_H-M   'P 1'
#
loop_
_entity.id
_entity.type
_entity.pdbx_description
1 polymer ?
#
loop_
_entity_poly.entity_id
_entity_poly.type
_entity_poly.pdbx_seq_one_letter_code
_entity_poly.pdbx_strand_id
1 'polypeptide(L)'
;MNSSAGFFRRHCKFILIFLLALAQGCSVNEPGNLKPYGSFSVSVEEVSSTEAWIRLRSEPVNPWQTITLQRDGSTILSFRLQGKDTLICEDSLSPGRQYTYRAIKGLFPSEEVRLTTMDTTSHDFHFRSFSVSNRTSGLWDVAIINDNDIWAVGDMYSNLPEGKDDYEPVGAVHWDGKEWKQVKLPAYVSHYTTFLTPMDVLAFSGNDIWFANGGVIHFDGKKVTKCYWIVDFSGNFDSTTIILEKDHEIRKLWGSSSENIYAVGRKGAIAHFDGKKWKKIESGTDLDIQDVWGSTDPITGEEVVICVAANLDMFATPRVLRIKNDRVTELPINGLRWNFESIWFLGVNKIFLGGDGIFTLNRGINPFSWDDKYDEVTRYYTHTISGNASNDFAIAGGFGEICHFNGKTWKNYMGSEVAMFYGNFYGMDMKGNTICAVGSTGSEAILYLGQRTIR
;
A
#
# COMPACT_ATOMS: atom_id res chain seq x y z
N MET A 1 -62.50 -43.63 -43.96
CA MET A 1 -61.62 -43.11 -45.01
C MET A 1 -60.23 -42.98 -44.43
N ASN A 2 -59.35 -43.87 -44.91
CA ASN A 2 -57.89 -43.99 -44.85
C ASN A 2 -57.18 -43.75 -43.50
N SER A 3 -56.89 -44.79 -42.69
CA SER A 3 -55.92 -45.93 -42.83
C SER A 3 -54.46 -45.51 -42.56
N SER A 4 -53.61 -46.22 -41.81
CA SER A 4 -53.72 -47.50 -41.09
C SER A 4 -52.44 -47.68 -40.25
N ALA A 5 -52.57 -48.37 -39.13
CA ALA A 5 -51.51 -48.81 -38.22
C ALA A 5 -50.75 -50.06 -38.72
N GLY A 6 -49.63 -50.38 -38.07
CA GLY A 6 -49.26 -51.78 -37.77
C GLY A 6 -47.93 -52.34 -38.30
N PHE A 7 -46.87 -52.18 -37.50
CA PHE A 7 -45.99 -53.22 -36.93
C PHE A 7 -45.55 -54.53 -37.67
N PHE A 8 -44.28 -54.88 -37.40
CA PHE A 8 -43.64 -56.22 -37.21
C PHE A 8 -42.74 -56.87 -38.32
N ARG A 9 -41.42 -56.89 -38.01
CA ARG A 9 -40.38 -57.96 -38.09
C ARG A 9 -40.06 -58.75 -39.40
N ARG A 10 -38.78 -58.61 -39.81
CA ARG A 10 -37.67 -59.60 -39.78
C ARG A 10 -37.79 -60.88 -40.66
N HIS A 11 -36.98 -61.02 -41.72
CA HIS A 11 -35.84 -61.97 -41.88
C HIS A 11 -35.37 -62.16 -43.35
N CYS A 12 -34.04 -62.24 -43.53
CA CYS A 12 -33.22 -63.16 -44.37
C CYS A 12 -33.68 -63.53 -45.80
N LYS A 13 -32.84 -63.71 -46.82
CA LYS A 13 -31.38 -63.78 -47.06
C LYS A 13 -31.29 -64.00 -48.59
N PHE A 14 -30.28 -63.49 -49.30
CA PHE A 14 -29.55 -64.32 -50.26
C PHE A 14 -28.17 -63.70 -50.52
N ILE A 15 -27.21 -64.61 -50.54
CA ILE A 15 -25.77 -64.46 -50.46
C ILE A 15 -25.21 -64.46 -51.88
N LEU A 16 -24.26 -63.58 -52.18
CA LEU A 16 -23.23 -63.89 -53.17
C LEU A 16 -21.88 -63.38 -52.65
N ILE A 17 -20.95 -64.32 -52.53
CA ILE A 17 -19.59 -64.16 -52.01
C ILE A 17 -18.72 -63.64 -53.15
N PHE A 18 -17.97 -62.57 -52.89
CA PHE A 18 -16.73 -62.26 -53.63
C PHE A 18 -15.63 -62.01 -52.61
N LEU A 19 -14.60 -62.87 -52.65
CA LEU A 19 -13.34 -62.73 -51.93
C LEU A 19 -12.47 -61.70 -52.66
N LEU A 20 -12.03 -60.66 -51.95
CA LEU A 20 -10.85 -59.87 -52.33
C LEU A 20 -10.16 -59.37 -51.05
N ALA A 21 -8.83 -59.56 -51.05
CA ALA A 21 -7.97 -59.53 -49.88
C ALA A 21 -7.84 -58.15 -49.21
N LEU A 22 -7.69 -58.19 -47.89
CA LEU A 22 -7.34 -57.07 -47.01
C LEU A 22 -5.95 -56.51 -47.36
N ALA A 23 -5.90 -55.27 -47.81
CA ALA A 23 -4.77 -54.39 -47.58
C ALA A 23 -5.32 -53.16 -46.82
N GLN A 24 -5.08 -53.11 -45.51
CA GLN A 24 -5.32 -51.91 -44.72
C GLN A 24 -4.26 -50.87 -45.11
N GLY A 25 -4.60 -50.01 -46.07
CA GLY A 25 -3.87 -48.77 -46.32
C GLY A 25 -4.26 -47.73 -45.29
N CYS A 26 -3.26 -47.17 -44.59
CA CYS A 26 -3.40 -46.01 -43.73
C CYS A 26 -4.16 -44.87 -44.43
N SER A 27 -5.33 -44.50 -43.91
CA SER A 27 -5.86 -43.17 -44.14
C SER A 27 -5.10 -42.20 -43.24
N VAL A 28 -4.30 -41.34 -43.85
CA VAL A 28 -3.72 -40.17 -43.19
C VAL A 28 -4.89 -39.30 -42.75
N ASN A 29 -5.20 -39.32 -41.46
CA ASN A 29 -6.07 -38.33 -40.86
C ASN A 29 -5.41 -36.96 -41.07
N GLU A 30 -6.18 -35.98 -41.53
CA GLU A 30 -5.81 -34.57 -41.45
C GLU A 30 -5.23 -34.29 -40.05
N PRO A 31 -4.13 -33.54 -39.91
CA PRO A 31 -3.64 -33.18 -38.60
C PRO A 31 -4.69 -32.27 -37.96
N GLY A 32 -5.56 -32.86 -37.15
CA GLY A 32 -6.39 -32.12 -36.21
C GLY A 32 -5.48 -31.17 -35.45
N ASN A 33 -5.90 -29.91 -35.34
CA ASN A 33 -5.21 -28.86 -34.59
C ASN A 33 -4.64 -29.40 -33.27
N LEU A 34 -3.38 -29.81 -33.30
CA LEU A 34 -2.61 -30.09 -32.10
C LEU A 34 -2.43 -28.74 -31.46
N LYS A 35 -3.19 -28.45 -30.39
CA LYS A 35 -2.77 -27.40 -29.46
C LYS A 35 -1.32 -27.70 -29.11
N PRO A 36 -0.36 -26.77 -29.32
CA PRO A 36 1.04 -27.06 -29.10
C PRO A 36 1.23 -27.54 -27.66
N TYR A 37 2.08 -28.55 -27.47
CA TYR A 37 2.35 -29.19 -26.18
C TYR A 37 2.68 -28.14 -25.09
N GLY A 38 1.69 -27.90 -24.22
CA GLY A 38 1.74 -26.94 -23.12
C GLY A 38 1.58 -25.50 -23.58
N SER A 39 0.37 -24.96 -23.53
CA SER A 39 0.15 -23.53 -23.72
C SER A 39 0.89 -22.74 -22.64
N PHE A 40 1.67 -21.75 -23.06
CA PHE A 40 2.32 -20.80 -22.17
C PHE A 40 2.01 -19.38 -22.65
N SER A 41 1.96 -18.45 -21.72
CA SER A 41 1.58 -17.06 -21.96
C SER A 41 2.44 -16.13 -21.13
N VAL A 42 2.66 -14.94 -21.66
CA VAL A 42 3.29 -13.82 -20.97
C VAL A 42 2.24 -12.74 -20.83
N SER A 43 2.19 -12.09 -19.68
CA SER A 43 1.33 -10.94 -19.42
C SER A 43 2.08 -9.92 -18.56
N VAL A 44 1.78 -8.65 -18.76
CA VAL A 44 2.32 -7.56 -17.94
C VAL A 44 1.40 -7.39 -16.74
N GLU A 45 1.98 -7.46 -15.55
CA GLU A 45 1.25 -7.34 -14.28
C GLU A 45 1.27 -5.90 -13.78
N GLU A 46 2.43 -5.25 -13.84
CA GLU A 46 2.61 -3.86 -13.41
C GLU A 46 3.83 -3.25 -14.09
N VAL A 47 3.84 -1.92 -14.21
CA VAL A 47 4.97 -1.14 -14.73
C VAL A 47 5.26 0.04 -13.81
N SER A 48 6.53 0.34 -13.66
CA SER A 48 7.09 1.53 -13.01
C SER A 48 7.86 2.34 -14.06
N SER A 49 8.63 3.34 -13.62
CA SER A 49 9.50 4.12 -14.49
C SER A 49 10.74 3.34 -14.95
N THR A 50 11.31 2.52 -14.06
CA THR A 50 12.51 1.73 -14.34
C THR A 50 12.27 0.22 -14.17
N GLU A 51 11.07 -0.18 -13.75
CA GLU A 51 10.76 -1.58 -13.47
C GLU A 51 9.53 -2.08 -14.25
N ALA A 52 9.47 -3.38 -14.51
CA ALA A 52 8.28 -4.06 -14.99
C ALA A 52 8.13 -5.44 -14.37
N TRP A 53 6.89 -5.79 -14.01
CA TRP A 53 6.52 -7.10 -13.50
C TRP A 53 5.84 -7.91 -14.60
N ILE A 54 6.49 -9.00 -14.99
CA ILE A 54 6.09 -9.83 -16.11
C ILE A 54 5.70 -11.19 -15.56
N ARG A 55 4.42 -11.54 -15.71
CA ARG A 55 3.91 -12.85 -15.31
C ARG A 55 4.00 -13.81 -16.48
N LEU A 56 4.58 -14.97 -16.23
CA LEU A 56 4.62 -16.07 -17.17
C LEU A 56 3.81 -17.23 -16.60
N ARG A 57 2.84 -17.73 -17.39
CA ARG A 57 2.03 -18.91 -17.04
C ARG A 57 2.28 -20.03 -18.04
N SER A 58 2.34 -21.26 -17.57
CA SER A 58 2.48 -22.47 -18.40
C SER A 58 1.62 -23.60 -17.84
N GLU A 59 1.01 -24.37 -18.74
CA GLU A 59 0.50 -25.71 -18.43
C GLU A 59 1.64 -26.63 -17.92
N PRO A 60 1.35 -27.67 -17.11
CA PRO A 60 2.33 -28.39 -16.30
C PRO A 60 3.60 -28.74 -17.07
N VAL A 61 4.70 -28.20 -16.55
CA VAL A 61 6.00 -28.14 -17.22
C VAL A 61 6.73 -29.47 -17.01
N ASN A 62 7.37 -29.96 -18.07
CA ASN A 62 8.47 -30.91 -17.91
C ASN A 62 9.62 -30.16 -17.20
N PRO A 63 10.02 -30.56 -15.98
CA PRO A 63 10.99 -29.82 -15.16
C PRO A 63 12.38 -29.65 -15.79
N TRP A 64 12.65 -30.32 -16.91
CA TRP A 64 13.90 -30.25 -17.66
C TRP A 64 13.90 -29.19 -18.78
N GLN A 65 12.78 -28.52 -19.05
CA GLN A 65 12.68 -27.54 -20.14
C GLN A 65 13.04 -26.12 -19.68
N THR A 66 13.95 -25.49 -20.42
CA THR A 66 14.35 -24.10 -20.22
C THR A 66 13.41 -23.18 -20.99
N ILE A 67 12.96 -22.12 -20.33
CA ILE A 67 12.24 -21.00 -20.92
C ILE A 67 13.15 -19.80 -20.98
N THR A 68 13.13 -19.12 -22.12
CA THR A 68 13.89 -17.89 -22.36
C THR A 68 12.91 -16.73 -22.45
N LEU A 69 13.08 -15.71 -21.61
CA LEU A 69 12.36 -14.45 -21.73
C LEU A 69 13.18 -13.50 -22.61
N GLN A 70 12.54 -12.90 -23.60
CA GLN A 70 13.13 -11.90 -24.49
C GLN A 70 12.47 -10.54 -24.30
N ARG A 71 13.29 -9.49 -24.36
CA ARG A 71 12.89 -8.08 -24.44
C ARG A 71 13.42 -7.50 -25.76
N ASP A 72 12.55 -6.92 -26.57
CA ASP A 72 12.89 -6.35 -27.89
C ASP A 72 13.68 -7.35 -28.78
N GLY A 73 13.31 -8.63 -28.71
CA GLY A 73 13.97 -9.73 -29.42
C GLY A 73 15.29 -10.23 -28.83
N SER A 74 15.83 -9.54 -27.81
CA SER A 74 17.07 -9.94 -27.12
C SER A 74 16.75 -10.77 -25.87
N THR A 75 17.51 -11.82 -25.61
CA THR A 75 17.34 -12.63 -24.40
C THR A 75 17.75 -11.84 -23.16
N ILE A 76 16.84 -11.76 -22.17
CA ILE A 76 17.11 -11.15 -20.86
C ILE A 76 17.35 -12.19 -19.77
N LEU A 77 16.65 -13.33 -19.82
CA LEU A 77 16.73 -14.36 -18.78
C LEU A 77 16.41 -15.73 -19.37
N SER A 78 17.13 -16.76 -18.90
CA SER A 78 16.83 -18.16 -19.19
C SER A 78 16.76 -18.97 -17.90
N PHE A 79 15.66 -19.69 -17.69
CA PHE A 79 15.40 -20.39 -16.43
C PHE A 79 14.50 -21.60 -16.63
N ARG A 80 14.40 -22.44 -15.59
CA ARG A 80 13.45 -23.56 -15.54
C ARG A 80 12.27 -23.17 -14.64
N LEU A 81 11.06 -23.32 -15.14
CA LEU A 81 9.85 -23.12 -14.32
C LEU A 81 9.77 -24.20 -13.25
N GLN A 82 9.65 -23.79 -11.99
CA GLN A 82 9.42 -24.70 -10.86
C GLN A 82 7.93 -24.91 -10.57
N GLY A 83 7.04 -24.26 -11.32
CA GLY A 83 5.59 -24.31 -11.11
C GLY A 83 4.81 -23.97 -12.38
N LYS A 84 3.50 -23.74 -12.22
CA LYS A 84 2.59 -23.35 -13.32
C LYS A 84 2.70 -21.88 -13.69
N ASP A 85 3.24 -21.05 -12.81
CA ASP A 85 3.49 -19.65 -13.06
C ASP A 85 4.77 -19.16 -12.38
N THR A 86 5.24 -18.00 -12.84
CA THR A 86 6.31 -17.23 -12.21
C THR A 86 6.07 -15.74 -12.45
N LEU A 87 6.51 -14.91 -11.52
CA LEU A 87 6.57 -13.47 -11.67
C LEU A 87 8.03 -13.06 -11.78
N ILE A 88 8.35 -12.25 -12.77
CA ILE A 88 9.71 -11.75 -13.02
C ILE A 88 9.66 -10.23 -12.90
N CYS A 89 10.52 -9.67 -12.06
CA CYS A 89 10.78 -8.23 -12.02
C CYS A 89 12.02 -7.94 -12.86
N GLU A 90 11.92 -7.05 -13.84
CA GLU A 90 13.06 -6.42 -14.48
C GLU A 90 13.16 -4.99 -13.96
N ASP A 91 14.31 -4.58 -13.44
CA ASP A 91 14.49 -3.36 -12.64
C ASP A 91 15.43 -2.32 -13.27
N SER A 92 15.83 -2.56 -14.52
CA SER A 92 16.86 -1.80 -15.24
C SER A 92 16.32 -1.20 -16.55
N LEU A 93 15.06 -0.78 -16.56
CA LEU A 93 14.40 -0.15 -17.71
C LEU A 93 14.61 1.38 -17.73
N SER A 94 14.30 1.98 -18.87
CA SER A 94 14.32 3.44 -19.06
C SER A 94 12.91 4.01 -18.93
N PRO A 95 12.72 5.18 -18.28
CA PRO A 95 11.42 5.84 -18.18
C PRO A 95 10.84 6.23 -19.55
N GLY A 96 9.51 6.24 -19.65
CA GLY A 96 8.75 6.67 -20.82
C GLY A 96 9.01 5.85 -22.10
N ARG A 97 9.58 4.65 -21.98
CA ARG A 97 10.02 3.84 -23.11
C ARG A 97 9.10 2.64 -23.32
N GLN A 98 8.80 2.38 -24.58
CA GLN A 98 8.07 1.18 -24.99
C GLN A 98 9.03 -0.01 -25.13
N TYR A 99 8.57 -1.17 -24.68
CA TYR A 99 9.27 -2.45 -24.76
C TYR A 99 8.32 -3.55 -25.24
N THR A 100 8.86 -4.57 -25.90
CA THR A 100 8.13 -5.81 -26.21
C THR A 100 8.72 -7.00 -25.48
N TYR A 101 7.85 -7.89 -25.00
CA TYR A 101 8.23 -9.11 -24.30
C TYR A 101 7.59 -10.33 -24.90
N ARG A 102 8.35 -11.43 -24.95
CA ARG A 102 7.85 -12.76 -25.28
C ARG A 102 8.69 -13.82 -24.60
N ALA A 103 8.05 -14.94 -24.28
CA ALA A 103 8.75 -16.13 -23.83
C ALA A 103 9.00 -17.08 -25.01
N ILE A 104 10.09 -17.84 -24.93
CA ILE A 104 10.44 -18.88 -25.90
C ILE A 104 10.70 -20.18 -25.16
N LYS A 105 10.03 -21.24 -25.62
CA LYS A 105 10.19 -22.62 -25.15
C LYS A 105 10.61 -23.50 -26.31
N GLY A 106 11.90 -23.83 -26.39
CA GLY A 106 12.45 -24.53 -27.55
C GLY A 106 12.32 -23.69 -28.82
N LEU A 107 11.49 -24.14 -29.77
CA LEU A 107 11.19 -23.42 -31.02
C LEU A 107 9.83 -22.69 -31.00
N PHE A 108 9.11 -22.77 -29.89
CA PHE A 108 7.77 -22.21 -29.77
C PHE A 108 7.84 -20.87 -29.01
N PRO A 109 7.52 -19.74 -29.65
CA PRO A 109 7.35 -18.45 -28.96
C PRO A 109 5.92 -18.29 -28.40
N SER A 110 5.77 -17.51 -27.33
CA SER A 110 4.46 -17.00 -26.91
C SER A 110 3.99 -15.89 -27.83
N GLU A 111 2.75 -15.45 -27.63
CA GLU A 111 2.34 -14.11 -28.07
C GLU A 111 3.26 -13.05 -27.45
N GLU A 112 3.48 -11.98 -28.23
CA GLU A 112 4.24 -10.82 -27.79
C GLU A 112 3.32 -9.87 -27.01
N VAL A 113 3.78 -9.43 -25.84
CA VAL A 113 3.12 -8.36 -25.09
C VAL A 113 3.93 -7.08 -25.18
N ARG A 114 3.23 -5.95 -25.19
CA ARG A 114 3.83 -4.63 -25.24
C ARG A 114 3.54 -3.90 -23.94
N LEU A 115 4.52 -3.17 -23.44
CA LEU A 115 4.35 -2.26 -22.32
C LEU A 115 5.08 -0.95 -22.59
N THR A 116 4.66 0.10 -21.89
CA THR A 116 5.38 1.38 -21.85
C THR A 116 5.63 1.69 -20.37
N THR A 117 6.89 1.93 -20.01
CA THR A 117 7.25 2.35 -18.65
C THR A 117 6.68 3.73 -18.37
N MET A 118 6.46 4.02 -17.09
CA MET A 118 6.02 5.35 -16.66
C MET A 118 7.12 6.38 -16.98
N ASP A 119 6.72 7.62 -17.28
CA ASP A 119 7.68 8.71 -17.31
C ASP A 119 8.01 9.16 -15.88
N THR A 120 9.11 9.88 -15.72
CA THR A 120 9.45 10.50 -14.43
C THR A 120 8.54 11.68 -14.12
N THR A 121 8.35 11.98 -12.84
CA THR A 121 7.68 13.20 -12.40
C THR A 121 8.67 14.35 -12.14
N SER A 122 8.16 15.55 -11.91
CA SER A 122 8.99 16.73 -11.63
C SER A 122 9.35 16.81 -10.14
N HIS A 123 10.58 17.23 -9.85
CA HIS A 123 11.03 17.60 -8.51
C HIS A 123 10.87 19.11 -8.20
N ASP A 124 10.11 19.85 -9.00
CA ASP A 124 9.90 21.30 -8.83
C ASP A 124 8.83 21.61 -7.77
N PHE A 125 9.01 21.10 -6.55
CA PHE A 125 8.25 21.52 -5.38
C PHE A 125 8.88 22.75 -4.74
N HIS A 126 8.03 23.68 -4.33
CA HIS A 126 8.39 24.84 -3.52
C HIS A 126 7.65 24.83 -2.20
N PHE A 127 8.38 25.01 -1.11
CA PHE A 127 7.83 24.85 0.23
C PHE A 127 7.66 26.20 0.95
N ARG A 128 6.58 26.28 1.75
CA ARG A 128 6.32 27.40 2.66
C ARG A 128 6.11 26.86 4.06
N SER A 129 6.73 27.48 5.05
CA SER A 129 6.54 27.14 6.45
C SER A 129 5.45 27.97 7.11
N PHE A 130 4.78 27.38 8.10
CA PHE A 130 3.75 28.03 8.89
C PHE A 130 3.97 27.74 10.38
N SER A 131 3.76 28.75 11.21
CA SER A 131 3.65 28.59 12.66
C SER A 131 2.18 28.63 13.03
N VAL A 132 1.72 27.61 13.75
CA VAL A 132 0.31 27.44 14.14
C VAL A 132 0.08 27.59 15.65
N SER A 133 1.17 27.72 16.42
CA SER A 133 1.18 27.86 17.87
C SER A 133 2.42 28.64 18.28
N ASN A 134 2.29 29.49 19.30
CA ASN A 134 3.40 30.24 19.90
C ASN A 134 3.92 29.61 21.20
N ARG A 135 3.62 28.33 21.42
CA ARG A 135 3.96 27.56 22.64
C ARG A 135 4.46 26.16 22.31
N THR A 136 5.01 25.49 23.32
CA THR A 136 5.33 24.06 23.30
C THR A 136 4.19 23.25 22.73
N SER A 137 4.42 22.74 21.52
CA SER A 137 3.45 22.00 20.74
C SER A 137 4.16 21.07 19.77
N GLY A 138 3.43 20.07 19.28
CA GLY A 138 3.89 19.15 18.26
C GLY A 138 2.72 18.71 17.39
N LEU A 139 2.97 18.58 16.10
CA LEU A 139 2.04 17.93 15.18
C LEU A 139 2.55 16.53 14.89
N TRP A 140 1.64 15.56 14.93
CA TRP A 140 1.95 14.13 14.82
C TRP A 140 1.59 13.58 13.46
N ASP A 141 0.52 14.08 12.85
CA ASP A 141 0.05 13.58 11.56
C ASP A 141 -0.74 14.63 10.76
N VAL A 142 -0.86 14.40 9.46
CA VAL A 142 -1.55 15.28 8.52
C VAL A 142 -2.23 14.49 7.39
N ALA A 143 -3.43 14.92 7.00
CA ALA A 143 -4.17 14.33 5.88
C ALA A 143 -4.58 15.42 4.87
N ILE A 144 -4.28 15.18 3.60
CA ILE A 144 -4.68 16.04 2.47
C ILE A 144 -5.94 15.45 1.83
N ILE A 145 -7.06 16.14 1.99
CA ILE A 145 -8.27 15.82 1.22
C ILE A 145 -8.11 16.38 -0.19
N ASN A 146 -7.70 17.66 -0.29
CA ASN A 146 -7.31 18.35 -1.52
C ASN A 146 -6.50 19.61 -1.18
N ASP A 147 -6.07 20.36 -2.20
CA ASP A 147 -5.22 21.56 -2.05
C ASP A 147 -5.79 22.68 -1.14
N ASN A 148 -7.10 22.65 -0.87
CA ASN A 148 -7.80 23.63 -0.04
C ASN A 148 -8.46 23.01 1.21
N ASP A 149 -8.17 21.75 1.52
CA ASP A 149 -8.74 21.06 2.67
C ASP A 149 -7.71 20.07 3.22
N ILE A 150 -6.94 20.53 4.21
CA ILE A 150 -5.84 19.76 4.82
C ILE A 150 -5.99 19.85 6.34
N TRP A 151 -5.93 18.71 7.01
CA TRP A 151 -6.06 18.61 8.46
C TRP A 151 -4.75 18.09 9.04
N ALA A 152 -4.15 18.86 9.95
CA ALA A 152 -3.02 18.38 10.76
C ALA A 152 -3.42 18.30 12.22
N VAL A 153 -2.93 17.30 12.92
CA VAL A 153 -3.31 16.99 14.30
C VAL A 153 -2.12 16.85 15.22
N GLY A 154 -2.33 17.15 16.50
CA GLY A 154 -1.33 16.93 17.52
C GLY A 154 -1.59 17.64 18.84
N ASP A 155 -0.56 17.66 19.68
CA ASP A 155 -0.58 18.33 20.98
C ASP A 155 -0.35 19.83 20.80
N MET A 156 -1.44 20.59 20.71
CA MET A 156 -1.43 22.04 20.58
C MET A 156 -2.36 22.69 21.60
N TYR A 157 -2.00 23.90 22.02
CA TYR A 157 -2.77 24.72 22.96
C TYR A 157 -3.21 26.03 22.31
N SER A 158 -4.35 26.56 22.74
CA SER A 158 -4.87 27.82 22.21
C SER A 158 -3.90 28.99 22.41
N ASN A 159 -3.74 29.82 21.39
CA ASN A 159 -2.98 31.07 21.50
C ASN A 159 -3.71 32.02 22.48
N LEU A 160 -3.05 32.42 23.57
CA LEU A 160 -3.60 33.38 24.53
C LEU A 160 -2.87 34.73 24.43
N PRO A 161 -3.57 35.86 24.65
CA PRO A 161 -2.93 37.13 24.96
C PRO A 161 -2.00 36.97 26.17
N GLU A 162 -0.89 37.71 26.16
CA GLU A 162 0.11 37.71 27.23
C GLU A 162 -0.56 37.97 28.61
N GLY A 163 -0.28 37.14 29.62
CA GLY A 163 -0.79 37.29 30.99
C GLY A 163 -2.11 36.58 31.32
N LYS A 164 -2.58 35.61 30.52
CA LYS A 164 -3.69 34.70 30.89
C LYS A 164 -3.20 33.27 31.15
N ASP A 165 -3.75 32.64 32.18
CA ASP A 165 -3.33 31.32 32.70
C ASP A 165 -4.20 30.13 32.26
N ASP A 166 -5.35 30.36 31.61
CA ASP A 166 -6.30 29.29 31.27
C ASP A 166 -6.13 28.83 29.82
N TYR A 167 -5.57 27.65 29.60
CA TYR A 167 -5.22 27.09 28.29
C TYR A 167 -6.06 25.87 27.96
N GLU A 168 -6.66 25.85 26.77
CA GLU A 168 -7.44 24.72 26.28
C GLU A 168 -6.69 24.01 25.13
N PRO A 169 -6.60 22.67 25.14
CA PRO A 169 -6.09 21.92 24.00
C PRO A 169 -6.95 22.17 22.75
N VAL A 170 -6.28 22.33 21.61
CA VAL A 170 -6.94 22.53 20.31
C VAL A 170 -6.99 21.18 19.58
N GLY A 171 -5.89 20.46 19.48
CA GLY A 171 -5.87 19.11 18.90
C GLY A 171 -5.74 19.06 17.38
N ALA A 172 -6.24 20.06 16.65
CA ALA A 172 -6.12 20.13 15.20
C ALA A 172 -5.90 21.54 14.65
N VAL A 173 -5.33 21.61 13.46
CA VAL A 173 -5.29 22.80 12.61
C VAL A 173 -5.80 22.43 11.21
N HIS A 174 -6.57 23.33 10.62
CA HIS A 174 -7.23 23.13 9.33
C HIS A 174 -6.81 24.19 8.32
N TRP A 175 -6.37 23.76 7.14
CA TRP A 175 -6.10 24.61 5.99
C TRP A 175 -7.32 24.70 5.09
N ASP A 176 -7.77 25.92 4.82
CA ASP A 176 -8.94 26.21 3.98
C ASP A 176 -8.59 26.68 2.55
N GLY A 177 -7.34 26.49 2.14
CA GLY A 177 -6.79 27.05 0.89
C GLY A 177 -6.15 28.42 1.03
N LYS A 178 -6.32 29.09 2.18
CA LYS A 178 -5.78 30.44 2.42
C LYS A 178 -4.99 30.55 3.71
N GLU A 179 -5.52 29.99 4.79
CA GLU A 179 -4.91 30.09 6.11
C GLU A 179 -5.11 28.82 6.94
N TRP A 180 -4.22 28.61 7.92
CA TRP A 180 -4.34 27.56 8.92
C TRP A 180 -5.14 28.07 10.12
N LYS A 181 -6.17 27.34 10.53
CA LYS A 181 -7.04 27.67 11.67
C LYS A 181 -6.95 26.61 12.76
N GLN A 182 -6.75 27.04 14.00
CA GLN A 182 -6.86 26.18 15.18
C GLN A 182 -8.30 25.68 15.35
N VAL A 183 -8.49 24.35 15.42
CA VAL A 183 -9.79 23.69 15.58
C VAL A 183 -9.81 22.90 16.89
N LYS A 184 -10.65 23.30 17.84
CA LYS A 184 -10.87 22.55 19.09
C LYS A 184 -11.68 21.30 18.83
N LEU A 185 -11.28 20.19 19.44
CA LEU A 185 -11.94 18.89 19.31
C LEU A 185 -12.56 18.42 20.64
N PRO A 186 -13.72 18.96 21.06
CA PRO A 186 -14.39 18.48 22.27
C PRO A 186 -14.96 17.08 22.06
N ALA A 187 -14.69 16.18 23.01
CA ALA A 187 -15.21 14.83 23.06
C ALA A 187 -15.88 14.55 24.41
N TYR A 188 -16.96 13.78 24.39
CA TYR A 188 -17.71 13.42 25.60
C TYR A 188 -17.30 12.03 26.08
N VAL A 189 -16.88 11.93 27.35
CA VAL A 189 -16.49 10.68 28.00
C VAL A 189 -17.13 10.63 29.37
N SER A 190 -17.94 9.59 29.63
CA SER A 190 -18.48 9.29 30.97
C SER A 190 -19.01 10.52 31.73
N HIS A 191 -19.83 11.34 31.06
CA HIS A 191 -20.46 12.57 31.58
C HIS A 191 -19.57 13.81 31.75
N TYR A 192 -18.32 13.78 31.29
CA TYR A 192 -17.44 14.96 31.23
C TYR A 192 -17.05 15.28 29.78
N THR A 193 -16.69 16.54 29.54
CA THR A 193 -16.11 16.98 28.26
C THR A 193 -14.59 17.00 28.40
N THR A 194 -13.89 16.39 27.45
CA THR A 194 -12.44 16.49 27.28
C THR A 194 -12.13 17.06 25.91
N PHE A 195 -10.89 17.49 25.68
CA PHE A 195 -10.41 17.96 24.38
C PHE A 195 -9.40 16.96 23.84
N LEU A 196 -9.61 16.51 22.60
CA LEU A 196 -8.74 15.52 21.97
C LEU A 196 -7.42 16.16 21.53
N THR A 197 -6.33 15.41 21.66
CA THR A 197 -5.06 15.67 21.00
C THR A 197 -4.65 14.45 20.16
N PRO A 198 -5.16 14.33 18.92
CA PRO A 198 -4.95 13.13 18.12
C PRO A 198 -3.48 12.91 17.73
N MET A 199 -3.09 11.63 17.67
CA MET A 199 -1.78 11.19 17.16
C MET A 199 -1.81 10.94 15.64
N ASP A 200 -2.99 10.72 15.08
CA ASP A 200 -3.16 10.32 13.68
C ASP A 200 -4.49 10.82 13.13
N VAL A 201 -4.54 11.07 11.81
CA VAL A 201 -5.73 11.55 11.11
C VAL A 201 -5.89 10.81 9.78
N LEU A 202 -7.04 10.13 9.64
CA LEU A 202 -7.50 9.52 8.40
C LEU A 202 -8.70 10.30 7.87
N ALA A 203 -8.53 11.02 6.76
CA ALA A 203 -9.60 11.85 6.18
C ALA A 203 -10.05 11.32 4.82
N PHE A 204 -11.31 10.92 4.71
CA PHE A 204 -11.94 10.56 3.44
C PHE A 204 -12.54 11.78 2.73
N SER A 205 -13.05 12.73 3.52
CA SER A 205 -13.57 14.01 3.04
C SER A 205 -13.68 15.01 4.19
N GLY A 206 -14.03 16.27 3.89
CA GLY A 206 -14.16 17.32 4.92
C GLY A 206 -15.27 17.08 5.94
N ASN A 207 -16.11 16.05 5.78
CA ASN A 207 -17.13 15.65 6.74
C ASN A 207 -17.02 14.18 7.19
N ASP A 208 -15.89 13.53 6.89
CA ASP A 208 -15.64 12.13 7.21
C ASP A 208 -14.15 11.98 7.56
N ILE A 209 -13.86 12.26 8.83
CA ILE A 209 -12.51 12.36 9.38
C ILE A 209 -12.44 11.48 10.62
N TRP A 210 -11.40 10.67 10.70
CA TRP A 210 -11.15 9.73 11.77
C TRP A 210 -9.83 10.06 12.45
N PHE A 211 -9.82 9.96 13.78
CA PHE A 211 -8.65 10.26 14.60
C PHE A 211 -8.27 9.04 15.43
N ALA A 212 -6.97 8.79 15.60
CA ALA A 212 -6.46 7.90 16.65
C ALA A 212 -5.93 8.69 17.84
N ASN A 213 -6.33 8.28 19.04
CA ASN A 213 -5.79 8.79 20.30
C ASN A 213 -6.11 7.82 21.44
N GLY A 214 -5.38 6.70 21.51
CA GLY A 214 -5.66 5.59 22.42
C GLY A 214 -6.94 4.80 22.09
N GLY A 215 -7.91 5.42 21.42
CA GLY A 215 -9.04 4.80 20.74
C GLY A 215 -9.24 5.41 19.36
N VAL A 216 -10.43 5.26 18.79
CA VAL A 216 -10.79 5.79 17.47
C VAL A 216 -11.97 6.75 17.59
N ILE A 217 -11.87 7.91 16.97
CA ILE A 217 -12.87 8.97 17.04
C ILE A 217 -13.28 9.36 15.62
N HIS A 218 -14.59 9.48 15.37
CA HIS A 218 -15.13 10.02 14.11
C HIS A 218 -15.59 11.47 14.27
N PHE A 219 -15.23 12.31 13.32
CA PHE A 219 -15.46 13.75 13.28
C PHE A 219 -16.07 14.14 11.93
N ASP A 220 -17.19 14.89 11.96
CA ASP A 220 -17.95 15.25 10.75
C ASP A 220 -17.52 16.57 10.11
N GLY A 221 -16.31 17.04 10.41
CA GLY A 221 -15.82 18.37 10.02
C GLY A 221 -16.25 19.49 10.98
N LYS A 222 -17.21 19.23 11.88
CA LYS A 222 -17.73 20.24 12.82
C LYS A 222 -17.74 19.76 14.26
N LYS A 223 -18.05 18.49 14.50
CA LYS A 223 -18.13 17.91 15.85
C LYS A 223 -17.73 16.44 15.82
N VAL A 224 -17.31 15.97 16.99
CA VAL A 224 -17.16 14.54 17.25
C VAL A 224 -18.53 13.88 17.21
N THR A 225 -18.66 12.82 16.42
CA THR A 225 -19.93 12.09 16.23
C THR A 225 -19.89 10.69 16.82
N LYS A 226 -18.71 10.06 16.91
CA LYS A 226 -18.51 8.77 17.55
C LYS A 226 -17.18 8.74 18.28
N CYS A 227 -17.14 8.09 19.44
CA CYS A 227 -15.91 7.79 20.17
C CYS A 227 -15.89 6.31 20.53
N TYR A 228 -14.89 5.60 20.03
CA TYR A 228 -14.59 4.21 20.36
C TYR A 228 -13.38 4.20 21.27
N TRP A 229 -13.62 4.33 22.58
CA TRP A 229 -12.56 4.33 23.59
C TRP A 229 -12.06 2.90 23.85
N ILE A 230 -10.83 2.73 24.31
CA ILE A 230 -10.27 1.38 24.54
C ILE A 230 -11.13 0.51 25.48
N VAL A 231 -11.79 1.14 26.45
CA VAL A 231 -12.68 0.47 27.42
C VAL A 231 -14.07 0.11 26.85
N ASP A 232 -14.43 0.67 25.68
CA ASP A 232 -15.72 0.45 25.00
C ASP A 232 -15.52 0.47 23.46
N PHE A 233 -14.51 -0.27 23.00
CA PHE A 233 -14.02 -0.16 21.63
C PHE A 233 -14.91 -0.89 20.61
N SER A 234 -15.85 -1.73 21.09
CA SER A 234 -16.60 -2.66 20.23
C SER A 234 -17.59 -1.98 19.28
N GLY A 235 -18.02 -0.76 19.60
CA GLY A 235 -19.08 -0.07 18.88
C GLY A 235 -20.46 -0.71 19.01
N ASN A 236 -20.60 -1.70 19.89
CA ASN A 236 -21.86 -2.33 20.22
C ASN A 236 -22.25 -1.89 21.63
N PHE A 237 -23.14 -0.89 21.73
CA PHE A 237 -23.60 -0.32 23.00
C PHE A 237 -24.29 -1.33 23.94
N ASP A 238 -24.72 -2.49 23.41
CA ASP A 238 -25.33 -3.59 24.18
C ASP A 238 -24.32 -4.67 24.60
N SER A 239 -23.03 -4.49 24.30
CA SER A 239 -22.00 -5.50 24.50
C SER A 239 -21.01 -5.11 25.59
N THR A 240 -20.86 -5.97 26.60
CA THR A 240 -19.75 -5.92 27.57
C THR A 240 -18.45 -6.50 26.99
N THR A 241 -18.34 -6.65 25.66
CA THR A 241 -17.18 -7.29 25.02
C THR A 241 -16.08 -6.27 24.81
N ILE A 242 -15.08 -6.34 25.68
CA ILE A 242 -13.78 -5.69 25.52
C ILE A 242 -13.05 -6.40 24.38
N ILE A 243 -12.81 -5.71 23.26
CA ILE A 243 -12.08 -6.27 22.11
C ILE A 243 -10.59 -5.88 22.07
N LEU A 244 -10.18 -4.89 22.87
CA LEU A 244 -8.78 -4.53 23.08
C LEU A 244 -8.53 -4.39 24.58
N GLU A 245 -7.36 -4.82 25.06
CA GLU A 245 -7.04 -4.81 26.47
C GLU A 245 -6.73 -3.39 26.98
N LYS A 246 -6.81 -3.18 28.29
CA LYS A 246 -6.69 -1.85 28.94
C LYS A 246 -5.35 -1.14 28.70
N ASP A 247 -4.35 -1.88 28.25
CA ASP A 247 -2.99 -1.45 28.00
C ASP A 247 -2.64 -1.39 26.51
N HIS A 248 -3.58 -1.75 25.63
CA HIS A 248 -3.53 -1.40 24.22
C HIS A 248 -3.81 0.09 24.03
N GLU A 249 -3.20 0.67 22.99
CA GLU A 249 -3.39 2.07 22.63
C GLU A 249 -3.40 2.17 21.11
N ILE A 250 -4.49 2.65 20.51
CA ILE A 250 -4.56 2.89 19.07
C ILE A 250 -3.84 4.18 18.72
N ARG A 251 -2.99 4.11 17.70
CA ARG A 251 -2.07 5.18 17.30
C ARG A 251 -2.06 5.48 15.83
N LYS A 252 -2.36 4.51 14.96
CA LYS A 252 -2.37 4.69 13.50
C LYS A 252 -3.62 4.08 12.89
N LEU A 253 -4.11 4.73 11.84
CA LEU A 253 -5.27 4.34 11.07
C LEU A 253 -4.91 4.22 9.60
N TRP A 254 -5.54 3.25 8.95
CA TRP A 254 -5.62 3.21 7.50
C TRP A 254 -6.98 2.66 7.10
N GLY A 255 -7.53 3.10 5.99
CA GLY A 255 -8.76 2.51 5.48
C GLY A 255 -8.96 2.79 4.00
N SER A 256 -9.57 1.85 3.29
CA SER A 256 -9.99 2.07 1.91
C SER A 256 -11.34 2.79 1.80
N SER A 257 -12.11 2.84 2.89
CA SER A 257 -13.32 3.66 3.03
C SER A 257 -13.71 3.84 4.50
N SER A 258 -14.68 4.71 4.75
CA SER A 258 -15.28 4.88 6.09
C SER A 258 -15.99 3.64 6.62
N GLU A 259 -16.20 2.63 5.77
CA GLU A 259 -16.75 1.32 6.10
C GLU A 259 -15.69 0.21 6.15
N ASN A 260 -14.41 0.55 5.96
CA ASN A 260 -13.30 -0.40 5.97
C ASN A 260 -12.05 0.28 6.54
N ILE A 261 -11.89 0.23 7.86
CA ILE A 261 -10.78 0.91 8.58
C ILE A 261 -10.03 -0.09 9.46
N TYR A 262 -8.71 -0.09 9.34
CA TYR A 262 -7.78 -0.76 10.22
C TYR A 262 -7.21 0.25 11.21
N ALA A 263 -7.17 -0.15 12.48
CA ALA A 263 -6.61 0.60 13.58
C ALA A 263 -5.53 -0.22 14.25
N VAL A 264 -4.34 0.36 14.44
CA VAL A 264 -3.19 -0.33 15.02
C VAL A 264 -2.51 0.50 16.10
N GLY A 265 -1.72 -0.15 16.94
CA GLY A 265 -0.86 0.57 17.88
C GLY A 265 -0.15 -0.32 18.89
N ARG A 266 -0.12 0.13 20.16
CA ARG A 266 0.74 -0.46 21.19
C ARG A 266 0.40 -1.91 21.51
N LYS A 267 1.42 -2.66 21.91
CA LYS A 267 1.31 -4.07 22.36
C LYS A 267 0.61 -4.96 21.34
N GLY A 268 0.95 -4.78 20.06
CA GLY A 268 0.41 -5.59 18.99
C GLY A 268 -1.07 -5.36 18.69
N ALA A 269 -1.66 -4.25 19.14
CA ALA A 269 -3.07 -3.96 18.91
C ALA A 269 -3.38 -3.84 17.42
N ILE A 270 -4.30 -4.67 16.92
CA ILE A 270 -4.91 -4.55 15.60
C ILE A 270 -6.42 -4.70 15.76
N ALA A 271 -7.18 -3.76 15.20
CA ALA A 271 -8.61 -3.84 15.06
C ALA A 271 -9.06 -3.45 13.66
N HIS A 272 -10.16 -4.03 13.20
CA HIS A 272 -10.75 -3.79 11.89
C HIS A 272 -12.22 -3.42 12.02
N PHE A 273 -12.62 -2.34 11.36
CA PHE A 273 -13.98 -1.83 11.27
C PHE A 273 -14.60 -2.21 9.94
N ASP A 274 -15.71 -2.94 9.98
CA ASP A 274 -16.44 -3.42 8.80
C ASP A 274 -17.62 -2.50 8.39
N GLY A 275 -17.60 -1.24 8.83
CA GLY A 275 -18.70 -0.28 8.67
C GLY A 275 -19.79 -0.39 9.73
N LYS A 276 -19.79 -1.47 10.52
CA LYS A 276 -20.79 -1.70 11.57
C LYS A 276 -20.16 -1.83 12.94
N LYS A 277 -19.09 -2.60 13.05
CA LYS A 277 -18.44 -2.91 14.33
C LYS A 277 -16.94 -3.09 14.18
N TRP A 278 -16.25 -2.91 15.28
CA TRP A 278 -14.83 -3.23 15.38
C TRP A 278 -14.64 -4.69 15.76
N LYS A 279 -13.59 -5.31 15.20
CA LYS A 279 -13.16 -6.67 15.52
C LYS A 279 -11.66 -6.70 15.75
N LYS A 280 -11.21 -7.35 16.83
CA LYS A 280 -9.79 -7.60 17.07
C LYS A 280 -9.24 -8.57 16.03
N ILE A 281 -8.05 -8.26 15.54
CA ILE A 281 -7.22 -9.19 14.75
C ILE A 281 -6.01 -9.55 15.60
N GLU A 282 -5.72 -10.84 15.75
CA GLU A 282 -4.56 -11.29 16.51
C GLU A 282 -3.29 -11.08 15.69
N SER A 283 -2.40 -10.20 16.16
CA SER A 283 -1.13 -9.86 15.51
C SER A 283 -0.07 -10.98 15.64
N GLY A 284 -0.14 -11.75 16.71
CA GLY A 284 0.86 -12.76 17.07
C GLY A 284 2.16 -12.18 17.66
N THR A 285 2.16 -10.90 18.06
CA THR A 285 3.31 -10.23 18.67
C THR A 285 2.89 -9.14 19.65
N ASP A 286 3.72 -8.85 20.65
CA ASP A 286 3.51 -7.73 21.58
C ASP A 286 4.32 -6.47 21.19
N LEU A 287 4.96 -6.46 20.01
CA LEU A 287 5.64 -5.27 19.50
C LEU A 287 4.61 -4.17 19.23
N ASP A 288 5.00 -2.92 19.44
CA ASP A 288 4.20 -1.79 19.01
C ASP A 288 4.10 -1.80 17.47
N ILE A 289 2.88 -1.72 16.97
CA ILE A 289 2.62 -1.60 15.54
C ILE A 289 2.70 -0.13 15.18
N GLN A 290 3.72 0.23 14.42
CA GLN A 290 4.12 1.61 14.15
C GLN A 290 3.31 2.24 13.02
N ASP A 291 2.91 1.45 12.03
CA ASP A 291 2.15 1.93 10.87
C ASP A 291 1.38 0.78 10.21
N VAL A 292 0.34 1.15 9.46
CA VAL A 292 -0.51 0.26 8.68
C VAL A 292 -0.82 0.90 7.35
N TRP A 293 -0.66 0.14 6.27
CA TRP A 293 -1.04 0.60 4.94
C TRP A 293 -1.65 -0.54 4.14
N GLY A 294 -2.55 -0.19 3.23
CA GLY A 294 -3.17 -1.14 2.34
C GLY A 294 -3.35 -0.60 0.93
N SER A 295 -3.48 -1.55 0.01
CA SER A 295 -3.76 -1.29 -1.40
C SER A 295 -4.48 -2.50 -1.99
N THR A 296 -5.00 -2.35 -3.20
CA THR A 296 -5.63 -3.44 -3.94
C THR A 296 -4.61 -4.09 -4.88
N ASP A 297 -4.57 -5.42 -4.90
CA ASP A 297 -3.83 -6.17 -5.92
C ASP A 297 -4.51 -5.93 -7.29
N PRO A 298 -3.81 -5.33 -8.26
CA PRO A 298 -4.42 -4.93 -9.53
C PRO A 298 -4.85 -6.13 -10.39
N ILE A 299 -4.36 -7.34 -10.10
CA ILE A 299 -4.66 -8.55 -10.85
C ILE A 299 -5.82 -9.32 -10.22
N THR A 300 -5.79 -9.49 -8.91
CA THR A 300 -6.80 -10.30 -8.21
C THR A 300 -7.98 -9.47 -7.71
N GLY A 301 -7.81 -8.15 -7.58
CA GLY A 301 -8.77 -7.27 -6.92
C GLY A 301 -8.84 -7.47 -5.40
N GLU A 302 -7.96 -8.30 -4.82
CA GLU A 302 -7.92 -8.53 -3.38
C GLU A 302 -7.26 -7.34 -2.66
N GLU A 303 -7.84 -6.92 -1.54
CA GLU A 303 -7.20 -5.98 -0.63
C GLU A 303 -6.02 -6.66 0.09
N VAL A 304 -4.90 -5.96 0.13
CA VAL A 304 -3.71 -6.37 0.86
C VAL A 304 -3.38 -5.27 1.85
N VAL A 305 -3.40 -5.64 3.13
CA VAL A 305 -3.03 -4.75 4.24
C VAL A 305 -1.76 -5.27 4.88
N ILE A 306 -0.82 -4.37 5.13
CA ILE A 306 0.46 -4.68 5.75
C ILE A 306 0.69 -3.72 6.91
N CYS A 307 1.10 -4.27 8.05
CA CYS A 307 1.51 -3.53 9.22
C CYS A 307 2.99 -3.73 9.47
N VAL A 308 3.63 -2.72 10.05
CA VAL A 308 5.01 -2.79 10.52
C VAL A 308 5.06 -2.70 12.03
N ALA A 309 5.82 -3.60 12.67
CA ALA A 309 5.90 -3.68 14.12
C ALA A 309 7.35 -3.63 14.59
N ALA A 310 7.66 -2.71 15.50
CA ALA A 310 8.99 -2.48 16.05
C ALA A 310 8.87 -1.75 17.40
N ASN A 311 9.80 -1.99 18.32
CA ASN A 311 9.91 -1.16 19.52
C ASN A 311 11.06 -0.18 19.31
N LEU A 312 10.77 1.08 18.98
CA LEU A 312 11.79 2.04 18.54
C LEU A 312 12.85 2.33 19.62
N ASP A 313 12.50 2.23 20.89
CA ASP A 313 13.40 2.48 22.04
C ASP A 313 14.16 1.23 22.53
N MET A 314 13.93 0.06 21.91
CA MET A 314 14.51 -1.21 22.34
C MET A 314 15.06 -2.01 21.17
N PHE A 315 16.12 -2.77 21.42
CA PHE A 315 16.62 -3.74 20.43
C PHE A 315 15.70 -4.97 20.41
N ALA A 316 14.61 -4.88 19.63
CA ALA A 316 13.75 -6.00 19.30
C ALA A 316 13.76 -6.21 17.78
N THR A 317 13.74 -7.47 17.34
CA THR A 317 13.67 -7.77 15.90
C THR A 317 12.32 -7.29 15.36
N PRO A 318 12.31 -6.37 14.37
CA PRO A 318 11.07 -5.84 13.84
C PRO A 318 10.37 -6.87 12.96
N ARG A 319 9.07 -6.67 12.70
CA ARG A 319 8.21 -7.60 11.96
C ARG A 319 7.40 -6.88 10.90
N VAL A 320 7.16 -7.57 9.79
CA VAL A 320 6.25 -7.11 8.73
C VAL A 320 5.09 -8.08 8.67
N LEU A 321 3.89 -7.60 9.02
CA LEU A 321 2.69 -8.41 9.20
C LEU A 321 1.73 -8.16 8.04
N ARG A 322 1.41 -9.18 7.25
CA ARG A 322 0.37 -9.13 6.22
C ARG A 322 -0.94 -9.62 6.78
N ILE A 323 -1.99 -8.82 6.61
CA ILE A 323 -3.38 -9.19 6.93
C ILE A 323 -4.10 -9.60 5.65
N LYS A 324 -4.77 -10.76 5.69
CA LYS A 324 -5.72 -11.19 4.67
C LYS A 324 -6.90 -11.90 5.33
N ASN A 325 -8.13 -11.44 5.08
CA ASN A 325 -9.36 -12.00 5.67
C ASN A 325 -9.25 -12.12 7.21
N ASP A 326 -8.84 -11.04 7.88
CA ASP A 326 -8.59 -10.98 9.32
C ASP A 326 -7.57 -11.99 9.87
N ARG A 327 -6.70 -12.53 9.01
CA ARG A 327 -5.62 -13.44 9.41
C ARG A 327 -4.28 -12.81 9.13
N VAL A 328 -3.40 -12.89 10.13
CA VAL A 328 -2.05 -12.35 10.05
C VAL A 328 -1.08 -13.44 9.60
N THR A 329 -0.18 -13.06 8.70
CA THR A 329 0.98 -13.84 8.27
C THR A 329 2.20 -12.93 8.27
N GLU A 330 3.38 -13.46 8.58
CA GLU A 330 4.61 -12.67 8.60
C GLU A 330 5.29 -12.71 7.22
N LEU A 331 5.70 -11.55 6.71
CA LEU A 331 6.55 -11.46 5.54
C LEU A 331 8.02 -11.62 5.94
N PRO A 332 8.87 -12.23 5.09
CA PRO A 332 10.29 -12.36 5.40
C PRO A 332 10.96 -10.99 5.59
N ILE A 333 11.90 -10.93 6.52
CA ILE A 333 12.65 -9.71 6.89
C ILE A 333 14.11 -9.74 6.42
N ASN A 334 14.46 -10.67 5.51
CA ASN A 334 15.82 -10.77 4.98
C ASN A 334 16.24 -9.44 4.34
N GLY A 335 17.40 -8.91 4.71
CA GLY A 335 17.89 -7.62 4.23
C GLY A 335 17.54 -6.44 5.13
N LEU A 336 16.55 -6.57 6.02
CA LEU A 336 16.24 -5.53 7.02
C LEU A 336 17.24 -5.61 8.17
N ARG A 337 17.87 -4.49 8.49
CA ARG A 337 18.97 -4.42 9.49
C ARG A 337 18.64 -3.55 10.70
N TRP A 338 17.58 -2.75 10.63
CA TRP A 338 17.23 -1.75 11.63
C TRP A 338 15.72 -1.63 11.79
N ASN A 339 15.29 -0.80 12.75
CA ASN A 339 13.88 -0.52 13.00
C ASN A 339 13.28 0.31 11.85
N PHE A 340 12.03 0.03 11.54
CA PHE A 340 11.21 0.76 10.58
C PHE A 340 9.91 1.20 11.23
N GLU A 341 9.46 2.39 10.84
CA GLU A 341 8.32 3.08 11.43
C GLU A 341 7.17 3.23 10.45
N SER A 342 7.44 3.44 9.15
CA SER A 342 6.39 3.69 8.16
C SER A 342 6.44 2.72 6.98
N ILE A 343 5.26 2.47 6.40
CA ILE A 343 5.08 1.63 5.21
C ILE A 343 4.18 2.34 4.20
N TRP A 344 4.56 2.26 2.94
CA TRP A 344 3.72 2.76 1.86
C TRP A 344 3.86 1.91 0.60
N PHE A 345 2.76 1.73 -0.12
CA PHE A 345 2.77 1.08 -1.42
C PHE A 345 1.49 1.36 -2.21
N LEU A 346 1.63 1.32 -3.53
CA LEU A 346 0.50 1.25 -4.46
C LEU A 346 0.63 -0.05 -5.25
N GLY A 347 -0.50 -0.70 -5.52
CA GLY A 347 -0.48 -2.08 -6.03
C GLY A 347 0.00 -3.05 -4.95
N VAL A 348 0.72 -4.11 -5.34
CA VAL A 348 1.28 -5.09 -4.37
C VAL A 348 2.69 -5.56 -4.75
N ASN A 349 3.23 -5.10 -5.87
CA ASN A 349 4.50 -5.63 -6.39
C ASN A 349 5.73 -4.86 -5.92
N LYS A 350 5.55 -3.62 -5.44
CA LYS A 350 6.59 -2.82 -4.84
C LYS A 350 6.14 -2.24 -3.51
N ILE A 351 6.88 -2.53 -2.44
CA ILE A 351 6.59 -2.04 -1.09
C ILE A 351 7.77 -1.21 -0.59
N PHE A 352 7.47 -0.08 0.05
CA PHE A 352 8.46 0.84 0.62
C PHE A 352 8.34 0.83 2.15
N LEU A 353 9.47 0.77 2.84
CA LEU A 353 9.57 0.94 4.29
C LEU A 353 10.51 2.09 4.62
N GLY A 354 10.13 2.89 5.61
CA GLY A 354 10.93 3.99 6.15
C GLY A 354 11.27 3.76 7.62
N GLY A 355 12.44 4.22 8.03
CA GLY A 355 12.91 4.21 9.41
C GLY A 355 14.38 4.60 9.45
N ASP A 356 15.19 3.77 10.10
CA ASP A 356 16.65 3.88 10.02
C ASP A 356 17.15 3.34 8.66
N GLY A 357 16.80 4.03 7.58
CA GLY A 357 16.99 3.60 6.19
C GLY A 357 15.68 3.59 5.40
N ILE A 358 15.82 3.36 4.09
CA ILE A 358 14.69 3.21 3.17
C ILE A 358 14.83 1.88 2.48
N PHE A 359 13.84 1.01 2.66
CA PHE A 359 13.87 -0.33 2.10
C PHE A 359 12.81 -0.49 1.04
N THR A 360 13.16 -1.18 -0.03
CA THR A 360 12.23 -1.56 -1.08
C THR A 360 12.14 -3.07 -1.19
N LEU A 361 10.92 -3.55 -1.37
CA LEU A 361 10.67 -4.95 -1.69
C LEU A 361 9.97 -5.02 -3.05
N ASN A 362 10.61 -5.72 -3.98
CA ASN A 362 10.04 -6.03 -5.28
C ASN A 362 9.61 -7.50 -5.32
N ARG A 363 8.33 -7.78 -5.55
CA ARG A 363 7.84 -9.15 -5.80
C ARG A 363 8.46 -9.69 -7.08
N GLY A 364 8.71 -10.99 -7.11
CA GLY A 364 9.31 -11.67 -8.27
C GLY A 364 10.84 -11.62 -8.31
N ILE A 365 11.51 -10.99 -7.32
CA ILE A 365 12.95 -11.13 -7.10
C ILE A 365 13.22 -12.36 -6.21
N ASN A 366 14.21 -13.18 -6.60
CA ASN A 366 14.63 -14.38 -5.87
C ASN A 366 16.17 -14.36 -5.68
N PRO A 367 16.68 -14.50 -4.44
CA PRO A 367 15.95 -14.69 -3.18
C PRO A 367 15.13 -13.46 -2.79
N PHE A 368 14.04 -13.72 -2.06
CA PHE A 368 13.25 -12.67 -1.44
C PHE A 368 14.14 -11.92 -0.44
N SER A 369 14.41 -10.66 -0.73
CA SER A 369 15.20 -9.77 0.12
C SER A 369 14.71 -8.35 -0.05
N TRP A 370 14.73 -7.59 1.03
CA TRP A 370 14.62 -6.15 1.01
C TRP A 370 15.91 -5.56 0.47
N ASP A 371 15.79 -4.59 -0.42
CA ASP A 371 16.90 -3.80 -0.96
C ASP A 371 16.96 -2.45 -0.22
N ASP A 372 18.13 -2.14 0.31
CA ASP A 372 18.39 -0.92 1.07
C ASP A 372 18.83 0.19 0.12
N LYS A 373 18.06 1.27 0.08
CA LYS A 373 18.32 2.45 -0.77
C LYS A 373 19.25 3.47 -0.12
N TYR A 374 19.97 3.05 0.92
CA TYR A 374 20.95 3.81 1.69
C TYR A 374 21.85 4.76 0.88
N ASP A 375 22.37 4.30 -0.26
CA ASP A 375 23.32 5.07 -1.07
C ASP A 375 22.65 6.03 -2.06
N GLU A 376 21.32 5.98 -2.21
CA GLU A 376 20.56 6.77 -3.19
C GLU A 376 19.95 8.06 -2.61
N VAL A 377 19.81 8.17 -1.28
CA VAL A 377 19.12 9.28 -0.59
C VAL A 377 19.96 9.83 0.57
N THR A 378 19.45 9.87 1.80
CA THR A 378 20.23 10.19 3.01
C THR A 378 20.09 9.10 4.08
N ARG A 379 20.76 9.32 5.20
CA ARG A 379 20.81 8.42 6.36
C ARG A 379 19.99 8.94 7.54
N TYR A 380 19.19 9.98 7.34
CA TYR A 380 18.33 10.47 8.41
C TYR A 380 17.17 9.50 8.63
N TYR A 381 16.69 9.47 9.87
CA TYR A 381 15.59 8.60 10.24
C TYR A 381 14.32 9.04 9.50
N THR A 382 13.72 8.16 8.71
CA THR A 382 12.48 8.40 7.96
C THR A 382 11.28 8.00 8.81
N HIS A 383 10.49 8.99 9.25
CA HIS A 383 9.31 8.74 10.07
C HIS A 383 8.06 8.41 9.23
N THR A 384 8.01 8.89 7.99
CA THR A 384 6.79 8.82 7.18
C THR A 384 7.09 8.74 5.69
N ILE A 385 6.27 7.97 4.97
CA ILE A 385 6.26 7.85 3.52
C ILE A 385 4.82 8.04 3.02
N SER A 386 4.61 8.88 2.01
CA SER A 386 3.32 9.04 1.33
C SER A 386 3.55 9.39 -0.14
N GLY A 387 2.62 9.04 -1.02
CA GLY A 387 2.78 9.26 -2.45
C GLY A 387 1.54 9.01 -3.29
N ASN A 388 1.66 9.35 -4.57
CA ASN A 388 0.64 9.17 -5.59
C ASN A 388 0.81 7.86 -6.38
N ALA A 389 2.06 7.43 -6.60
CA ALA A 389 2.41 6.28 -7.43
C ALA A 389 3.84 5.80 -7.19
N SER A 390 4.20 4.63 -7.73
CA SER A 390 5.55 4.05 -7.58
C SER A 390 6.68 4.92 -8.17
N ASN A 391 6.32 5.87 -9.03
CA ASN A 391 7.21 6.90 -9.58
C ASN A 391 6.99 8.30 -9.00
N ASP A 392 6.18 8.44 -7.95
CA ASP A 392 5.79 9.75 -7.45
C ASP A 392 5.41 9.68 -5.96
N PHE A 393 6.43 9.68 -5.10
CA PHE A 393 6.24 9.63 -3.65
C PHE A 393 7.31 10.42 -2.93
N ALA A 394 7.02 10.76 -1.68
CA ALA A 394 7.91 11.49 -0.81
C ALA A 394 8.09 10.76 0.52
N ILE A 395 9.15 11.15 1.20
CA ILE A 395 9.47 10.74 2.56
C ILE A 395 9.74 12.01 3.37
N ALA A 396 9.49 11.94 4.68
CA ALA A 396 9.96 12.96 5.60
C ALA A 396 10.42 12.34 6.92
N GLY A 397 11.26 13.08 7.65
CA GLY A 397 11.75 12.58 8.92
C GLY A 397 12.69 13.52 9.66
N GLY A 398 13.78 12.95 10.15
CA GLY A 398 14.73 13.59 11.04
C GLY A 398 15.47 14.77 10.41
N PHE A 399 15.81 15.75 11.25
CA PHE A 399 16.54 16.96 10.89
C PHE A 399 15.88 17.79 9.78
N GLY A 400 14.56 17.67 9.60
CA GLY A 400 13.82 18.41 8.59
C GLY A 400 14.02 17.90 7.16
N GLU A 401 14.39 16.64 7.02
CA GLU A 401 14.42 15.99 5.74
C GLU A 401 13.01 15.89 5.14
N ILE A 402 12.88 16.38 3.91
CA ILE A 402 11.83 16.00 2.97
C ILE A 402 12.55 15.59 1.68
N CYS A 403 12.29 14.38 1.21
CA CYS A 403 12.86 13.85 -0.04
C CYS A 403 11.74 13.39 -0.96
N HIS A 404 11.87 13.66 -2.26
CA HIS A 404 10.92 13.22 -3.28
C HIS A 404 11.60 12.26 -4.25
N PHE A 405 10.97 11.14 -4.56
CA PHE A 405 11.35 10.22 -5.63
C PHE A 405 10.43 10.39 -6.83
N ASN A 406 11.02 10.60 -8.00
CA ASN A 406 10.27 10.90 -9.22
C ASN A 406 10.19 9.74 -10.23
N GLY A 407 10.47 8.51 -9.79
CA GLY A 407 10.54 7.34 -10.66
C GLY A 407 11.94 6.96 -11.10
N LYS A 408 12.93 7.83 -10.89
CA LYS A 408 14.31 7.53 -11.25
C LYS A 408 15.33 8.10 -10.28
N THR A 409 15.11 9.30 -9.80
CA THR A 409 16.05 10.03 -8.94
C THR A 409 15.37 10.51 -7.68
N TRP A 410 16.18 10.75 -6.66
CA TRP A 410 15.77 11.41 -5.43
C TRP A 410 16.18 12.88 -5.44
N LYS A 411 15.36 13.74 -4.85
CA LYS A 411 15.74 15.12 -4.51
C LYS A 411 15.45 15.37 -3.04
N ASN A 412 16.46 15.82 -2.29
CA ASN A 412 16.32 16.31 -0.93
C ASN A 412 16.10 17.84 -0.94
N TYR A 413 15.12 18.32 -0.19
CA TYR A 413 14.75 19.73 -0.09
C TYR A 413 15.35 20.46 1.13
N MET A 414 16.00 19.73 2.04
CA MET A 414 16.68 20.29 3.21
C MET A 414 17.72 21.32 2.78
N GLY A 415 17.71 22.48 3.44
CA GLY A 415 18.62 23.60 3.21
C GLY A 415 18.37 24.42 1.93
N SER A 416 17.58 23.91 0.97
CA SER A 416 17.21 24.65 -0.26
C SER A 416 15.81 25.25 -0.19
N GLU A 417 14.83 24.43 0.18
CA GLU A 417 13.41 24.82 0.31
C GLU A 417 12.91 24.64 1.75
N VAL A 418 13.53 23.72 2.51
CA VAL A 418 13.19 23.43 3.91
C VAL A 418 14.35 23.87 4.80
N ALA A 419 14.17 25.02 5.46
CA ALA A 419 15.19 25.61 6.33
C ALA A 419 15.04 25.15 7.79
N MET A 420 14.95 23.84 8.00
CA MET A 420 14.95 23.24 9.33
C MET A 420 16.21 22.38 9.49
N PHE A 421 17.01 22.68 10.50
CA PHE A 421 18.27 21.97 10.78
C PHE A 421 18.25 21.25 12.14
N TYR A 422 17.15 21.37 12.87
CA TYR A 422 16.89 20.73 14.16
C TYR A 422 15.39 20.45 14.26
N GLY A 423 15.00 19.29 14.81
CA GLY A 423 13.61 18.84 14.84
C GLY A 423 13.34 17.67 13.89
N ASN A 424 12.10 17.19 13.89
CA ASN A 424 11.66 16.05 13.09
C ASN A 424 10.29 16.32 12.48
N PHE A 425 10.06 15.80 11.29
CA PHE A 425 8.71 15.58 10.76
C PHE A 425 8.23 14.20 11.22
N TYR A 426 7.05 14.15 11.83
CA TYR A 426 6.44 12.91 12.32
C TYR A 426 5.32 12.42 11.41
N GLY A 427 4.70 13.32 10.66
CA GLY A 427 3.65 12.99 9.69
C GLY A 427 3.82 13.79 8.41
N MET A 428 3.44 13.16 7.30
CA MET A 428 3.44 13.78 5.99
C MET A 428 2.39 13.09 5.12
N ASP A 429 1.70 13.89 4.32
CA ASP A 429 0.88 13.39 3.24
C ASP A 429 1.26 14.06 1.92
N MET A 430 1.09 13.32 0.83
CA MET A 430 1.34 13.76 -0.53
C MET A 430 0.15 13.37 -1.40
N LYS A 431 -0.47 14.38 -2.02
CA LYS A 431 -1.60 14.17 -2.91
C LYS A 431 -1.53 15.10 -4.10
N GLY A 432 -1.49 14.51 -5.29
CA GLY A 432 -1.27 15.23 -6.53
C GLY A 432 0.02 16.06 -6.45
N ASN A 433 -0.12 17.38 -6.52
CA ASN A 433 1.00 18.32 -6.52
C ASN A 433 1.28 18.94 -5.15
N THR A 434 0.60 18.47 -4.10
CA THR A 434 0.73 19.00 -2.75
C THR A 434 1.47 18.00 -1.87
N ILE A 435 2.46 18.49 -1.12
CA ILE A 435 3.07 17.78 0.01
C ILE A 435 2.82 18.62 1.26
N CYS A 436 2.33 18.02 2.33
CA CYS A 436 2.27 18.67 3.64
C CYS A 436 3.03 17.82 4.64
N ALA A 437 4.02 18.40 5.32
CA ALA A 437 4.82 17.74 6.35
C ALA A 437 4.70 18.49 7.67
N VAL A 438 4.52 17.75 8.76
CA VAL A 438 4.24 18.28 10.09
C VAL A 438 5.09 17.61 11.16
N GLY A 439 5.41 18.36 12.22
CA GLY A 439 6.32 17.85 13.23
C GLY A 439 6.57 18.80 14.40
N SER A 440 7.76 18.70 14.99
CA SER A 440 8.22 19.62 16.04
C SER A 440 9.73 19.90 15.97
N THR A 441 10.12 21.11 16.38
CA THR A 441 11.53 21.50 16.65
C THR A 441 11.95 21.24 18.10
N GLY A 442 11.10 20.57 18.89
CA GLY A 442 11.27 20.29 20.31
C GLY A 442 10.46 21.20 21.23
N SER A 443 10.20 22.45 20.81
CA SER A 443 9.37 23.41 21.56
C SER A 443 8.27 24.06 20.75
N GLU A 444 8.16 23.77 19.46
CA GLU A 444 7.15 24.40 18.59
C GLU A 444 6.68 23.41 17.54
N ALA A 445 5.37 23.41 17.28
CA ALA A 445 4.80 22.72 16.13
C ALA A 445 5.26 23.41 14.84
N ILE A 446 5.63 22.59 13.86
CA ILE A 446 6.06 23.05 12.55
C ILE A 446 5.20 22.44 11.47
N LEU A 447 5.00 23.21 10.41
CA LEU A 447 4.24 22.81 9.25
C LEU A 447 4.90 23.36 7.99
N TYR A 448 5.11 22.48 7.02
CA TYR A 448 5.59 22.83 5.69
C TYR A 448 4.59 22.39 4.64
N LEU A 449 4.16 23.32 3.79
CA LEU A 449 3.27 23.05 2.65
C LEU A 449 4.05 23.28 1.35
N GLY A 450 4.32 22.19 0.65
CA GLY A 450 4.96 22.12 -0.65
C GLY A 450 3.94 22.10 -1.79
N GLN A 451 4.23 22.84 -2.85
CA GLN A 451 3.44 22.86 -4.09
C GLN A 451 4.34 22.62 -5.29
N ARG A 452 3.98 21.64 -6.13
CA ARG A 452 4.69 21.33 -7.37
C ARG A 452 4.24 22.26 -8.49
N THR A 453 5.21 22.88 -9.15
CA THR A 453 4.93 23.66 -10.37
C THR A 453 4.71 22.71 -11.53
N ILE A 454 3.54 22.78 -12.16
CA ILE A 454 3.27 22.10 -13.44
C ILE A 454 3.74 23.05 -14.55
N ARG A 455 4.70 22.61 -15.36
CA ARG A 455 5.15 23.35 -16.55
C ARG A 455 4.40 22.91 -17.80
#